data_AF-V7AIS1-F1
#
_entry.id   AF-V7AIS1-F1
#
_cell.length_a   1.000
_cell.length_b   1.000
_cell.length_c   1.000
_cell.angle_alpha   90.00
_cell.angle_beta   90.00
_cell.angle_gamma   90.00
#
_symmetry.space_group_name_H-M   'P 1'
#
loop_
_entity.id
_entity.type
_entity.pdbx_description
1 polymer ?
#
loop_
_entity_poly.entity_id
_entity_poly.type
_entity_poly.pdbx_seq_one_letter_code
_entity_poly.pdbx_strand_id
1 'polypeptide(L)'
;MECKSEERVSKLLGAQTHVWNHIFSFINSMSLKCAIDLDIPDIIHKYGEPMPLSQLTASLSLNPSKANCIYRLMRILTHSGFFSQLKFNENDLEMGYVLTDASTLLLKDNPL
;
A
#
# COMPACT_ATOMS: atom_id res chain seq x y z
N MET A 1 13.13 -36.35 -21.48
CA MET A 1 13.62 -35.02 -21.89
C MET A 1 12.79 -33.88 -21.30
N GLU A 2 11.49 -34.07 -21.05
CA GLU A 2 10.58 -33.07 -20.46
C GLU A 2 10.97 -32.55 -19.06
N CYS A 3 11.46 -33.41 -18.16
CA CYS A 3 11.86 -32.98 -16.81
C CYS A 3 13.01 -31.93 -16.82
N LYS A 4 13.94 -32.04 -17.79
CA LYS A 4 15.03 -31.05 -17.95
C LYS A 4 14.53 -29.72 -18.54
N SER A 5 13.43 -29.71 -19.29
CA SER A 5 12.83 -28.45 -19.76
C SER A 5 12.06 -27.74 -18.65
N GLU A 6 11.32 -28.46 -17.81
CA GLU A 6 10.59 -27.88 -16.67
C GLU A 6 11.55 -27.22 -15.66
N GLU A 7 12.63 -27.91 -15.29
CA GLU A 7 13.63 -27.36 -14.37
C GLU A 7 14.29 -26.08 -14.91
N ARG A 8 14.54 -26.02 -16.23
CA ARG A 8 15.08 -24.81 -16.88
C ARG A 8 14.08 -23.66 -16.88
N VAL A 9 12.80 -23.93 -17.12
CA VAL A 9 11.75 -22.91 -17.08
C VAL A 9 11.61 -22.33 -15.68
N SER A 10 11.59 -23.17 -14.64
CA SER A 10 11.53 -22.70 -13.24
C SER A 10 12.75 -21.85 -12.87
N LYS A 11 13.96 -22.24 -13.29
CA LYS A 11 15.18 -21.45 -13.06
C LYS A 11 15.12 -20.08 -13.76
N LEU A 12 14.68 -20.04 -15.02
CA LEU A 12 14.55 -18.79 -15.76
C LEU A 12 13.49 -17.88 -15.13
N LEU A 13 12.35 -18.43 -14.72
CA LEU A 13 11.30 -17.67 -14.04
C LEU A 13 11.80 -17.07 -12.73
N GLY A 14 12.52 -17.85 -11.91
CA GLY A 14 13.14 -17.35 -10.68
C GLY A 14 14.14 -16.21 -10.93
N ALA A 15 14.99 -16.35 -11.96
CA ALA A 15 15.92 -15.30 -12.34
C ALA A 15 15.21 -14.03 -12.84
N GLN A 16 14.15 -14.18 -13.64
CA GLN A 16 13.32 -13.06 -14.10
C GLN A 16 12.65 -12.34 -12.93
N THR A 17 12.03 -13.08 -12.01
CA THR A 17 11.42 -12.51 -10.79
C THR A 17 12.45 -11.73 -9.98
N HIS A 18 13.64 -12.30 -9.78
CA HIS A 18 14.72 -11.63 -9.04
C HIS A 18 15.12 -10.30 -9.70
N VAL A 19 15.37 -10.28 -11.01
CA VAL A 19 15.72 -9.07 -11.75
C VAL A 19 14.58 -8.04 -11.69
N TRP A 20 13.33 -8.46 -11.89
CA TRP A 20 12.17 -7.56 -11.86
C TRP A 20 11.96 -6.94 -10.48
N ASN A 21 12.12 -7.71 -9.40
CA ASN A 21 12.00 -7.18 -8.05
C ASN A 21 13.03 -6.08 -7.78
N HIS A 22 14.26 -6.23 -8.27
CA HIS A 22 15.27 -5.18 -8.16
C HIS A 22 14.98 -3.97 -9.04
N ILE A 23 14.62 -4.17 -10.31
CA ILE A 23 14.28 -3.09 -11.25
C ILE A 23 13.12 -2.24 -10.72
N PHE A 24 12.10 -2.88 -10.12
CA PHE A 24 10.90 -2.19 -9.65
C PHE A 24 10.91 -1.85 -8.16
N SER A 25 11.98 -2.17 -7.43
CA SER A 25 12.09 -1.89 -5.98
C SER A 25 11.87 -0.41 -5.63
N PHE A 26 12.26 0.51 -6.52
CA PHE A 26 12.06 1.95 -6.33
C PHE A 26 10.57 2.34 -6.20
N ILE A 27 9.64 1.55 -6.76
CA ILE A 27 8.20 1.82 -6.68
C ILE A 27 7.75 1.83 -5.22
N ASN A 28 8.27 0.93 -4.39
CA ASN A 28 7.93 0.89 -2.96
C ASN A 28 8.39 2.17 -2.27
N SER A 29 9.64 2.58 -2.49
CA SER A 29 10.19 3.81 -1.92
C SER A 29 9.43 5.06 -2.37
N MET A 30 9.10 5.17 -3.66
CA MET A 30 8.36 6.32 -4.19
C MET A 30 6.90 6.32 -3.76
N SER A 31 6.29 5.14 -3.59
CA SER A 31 4.94 5.00 -3.05
C SER A 31 4.91 5.45 -1.58
N LEU A 32 5.90 5.03 -0.79
CA LEU A 32 6.03 5.47 0.61
C LEU A 32 6.20 6.98 0.71
N LYS A 33 7.14 7.53 -0.08
CA LYS A 33 7.34 8.98 -0.18
C LYS A 33 6.03 9.70 -0.52
N CYS A 34 5.30 9.23 -1.53
CA CYS A 34 4.03 9.84 -1.93
C CYS A 34 2.99 9.84 -0.81
N ALA A 35 2.91 8.78 0.00
CA ALA A 35 1.98 8.75 1.12
C ALA A 35 2.35 9.74 2.24
N ILE A 36 3.66 9.92 2.48
CA ILE A 36 4.16 10.92 3.44
C ILE A 36 3.89 12.33 2.90
N ASP A 37 4.24 12.61 1.64
CA ASP A 37 4.03 13.93 1.01
C ASP A 37 2.54 14.32 0.93
N LEU A 38 1.64 13.34 0.96
CA LEU A 38 0.18 13.52 0.98
C LEU A 38 -0.42 13.49 2.39
N ASP A 39 0.40 13.40 3.45
CA ASP A 39 -0.04 13.32 4.85
C ASP A 39 -1.02 12.16 5.14
N ILE A 40 -0.97 11.08 4.36
CA ILE A 40 -1.89 9.94 4.50
C ILE A 40 -1.82 9.32 5.92
N PRO A 41 -0.63 9.07 6.51
CA PRO A 41 -0.56 8.52 7.87
C PRO A 41 -1.31 9.38 8.89
N ASP A 42 -1.07 10.70 8.90
CA ASP A 42 -1.71 11.62 9.84
C ASP A 42 -3.23 11.75 9.59
N ILE A 43 -3.66 11.75 8.31
CA ILE A 43 -5.08 11.77 7.94
C ILE A 43 -5.82 10.56 8.49
N ILE A 44 -5.25 9.36 8.31
CA ILE A 44 -5.83 8.12 8.86
C ILE A 44 -5.80 8.15 10.38
N HIS A 45 -4.71 8.61 11.00
CA HIS A 45 -4.58 8.72 12.45
C HIS A 45 -5.66 9.62 13.06
N LYS A 46 -5.83 10.82 12.50
CA LYS A 46 -6.79 11.83 12.97
C LYS A 46 -8.24 11.39 12.83
N TYR A 47 -8.54 10.51 11.88
CA TYR A 47 -9.88 9.96 11.69
C TYR A 47 -10.28 9.00 12.82
N GLY A 48 -9.32 8.33 13.46
CA GLY A 48 -9.51 7.61 14.73
C GLY A 48 -10.16 6.22 14.62
N GLU A 49 -10.60 5.82 13.44
CA GLU A 49 -11.20 4.51 13.13
C GLU A 49 -10.72 4.02 11.74
N PRO A 50 -11.02 2.78 11.30
CA PRO A 50 -10.59 2.31 9.97
C PRO A 50 -11.07 3.23 8.84
N MET A 51 -10.20 3.96 8.14
CA MET A 51 -10.66 4.97 7.19
C MET A 51 -11.09 4.37 5.83
N PRO A 52 -12.35 4.54 5.37
CA PRO A 52 -12.76 4.13 4.03
C PRO A 52 -11.97 4.85 2.92
N LEU A 53 -11.86 4.24 1.74
CA LEU A 53 -11.18 4.87 0.61
C LEU A 53 -11.88 6.17 0.20
N SER A 54 -13.21 6.16 0.21
CA SER A 54 -14.04 7.33 -0.07
C SER A 54 -13.68 8.52 0.83
N GLN A 55 -13.59 8.29 2.15
CA GLN A 55 -13.21 9.31 3.13
C GLN A 55 -11.77 9.77 2.99
N LEU A 56 -10.84 8.86 2.68
CA LEU A 56 -9.44 9.20 2.43
C LEU A 56 -9.31 10.12 1.21
N THR A 57 -9.94 9.76 0.09
CA THR A 57 -9.88 10.56 -1.14
C THR A 57 -10.55 11.94 -0.97
N ALA A 58 -11.63 12.02 -0.20
CA ALA A 58 -12.28 13.29 0.15
C ALA A 58 -11.36 14.16 1.04
N SER A 59 -10.69 13.57 2.03
CA SER A 59 -9.78 14.28 2.95
C SER A 59 -8.56 14.86 2.25
N LEU A 60 -8.05 14.16 1.23
CA LEU A 60 -6.91 14.63 0.41
C LEU A 60 -7.28 15.80 -0.52
N SER A 61 -8.56 16.16 -0.65
CA SER A 61 -9.03 17.26 -1.51
C SER A 61 -8.54 17.15 -2.96
N LEU A 62 -8.42 15.92 -3.48
CA LEU A 62 -7.88 15.66 -4.81
C LEU A 62 -8.95 15.74 -5.90
N ASN A 63 -8.53 16.02 -7.13
CA ASN A 63 -9.40 15.89 -8.29
C ASN A 63 -9.97 14.45 -8.37
N PRO A 64 -11.28 14.26 -8.59
CA PRO A 64 -11.90 12.94 -8.64
C PRO A 64 -11.22 11.95 -9.60
N SER A 65 -10.60 12.44 -10.68
CA SER A 65 -9.82 11.61 -11.61
C SER A 65 -8.63 10.88 -10.98
N LYS A 66 -8.16 11.32 -9.81
CA LYS A 66 -7.04 10.76 -9.06
C LYS A 66 -7.46 9.75 -7.99
N ALA A 67 -8.75 9.55 -7.73
CA ALA A 67 -9.22 8.58 -6.73
C ALA A 67 -8.68 7.16 -7.00
N ASN A 68 -8.66 6.75 -8.27
CA ASN A 68 -8.08 5.47 -8.69
C ASN A 68 -6.56 5.38 -8.45
N CYS A 69 -5.84 6.52 -8.51
CA CYS A 69 -4.40 6.55 -8.19
C CYS A 69 -4.18 6.32 -6.70
N ILE A 70 -5.00 6.93 -5.83
CA ILE A 70 -4.93 6.72 -4.38
C ILE A 70 -5.27 5.29 -4.01
N TYR A 71 -6.29 4.70 -4.63
CA TYR A 71 -6.59 3.27 -4.42
C TYR A 71 -5.39 2.37 -4.73
N ARG A 72 -4.71 2.60 -5.88
CA ARG A 72 -3.53 1.81 -6.27
C ARG A 72 -2.36 2.03 -5.32
N LEU A 73 -2.14 3.27 -4.91
CA LEU A 73 -1.10 3.63 -3.93
C LEU A 73 -1.33 2.88 -2.61
N MET A 74 -2.54 2.98 -2.05
CA MET A 74 -2.89 2.33 -0.80
C MET A 74 -2.78 0.81 -0.89
N ARG A 75 -3.09 0.21 -2.04
CA ARG A 75 -2.90 -1.23 -2.25
C ARG A 75 -1.44 -1.66 -2.19
N ILE A 76 -0.52 -0.89 -2.79
CA ILE A 76 0.93 -1.14 -2.73
C ILE A 76 1.42 -1.04 -1.27
N LEU A 77 1.00 0.00 -0.57
CA LEU A 77 1.45 0.27 0.80
C LEU A 77 0.86 -0.71 1.82
N THR A 78 -0.38 -1.17 1.59
CA THR A 78 -1.00 -2.24 2.39
C THR A 78 -0.23 -3.55 2.21
N HIS A 79 0.04 -3.93 0.95
CA HIS A 79 0.83 -5.14 0.67
C HIS A 79 2.27 -5.05 1.22
N SER A 80 2.83 -3.84 1.28
CA SER A 80 4.17 -3.59 1.84
C SER A 80 4.18 -3.50 3.37
N GLY A 81 3.05 -3.69 4.04
CA GLY A 81 2.95 -3.72 5.51
C GLY A 81 2.87 -2.37 6.20
N PHE A 82 2.74 -1.26 5.46
CA PHE A 82 2.54 0.07 6.05
C PHE A 82 1.10 0.29 6.51
N PHE A 83 0.11 -0.30 5.83
CA PHE A 83 -1.28 -0.18 6.24
C PHE A 83 -1.93 -1.56 6.28
N SER A 84 -3.05 -1.66 7.00
CA SER A 84 -3.91 -2.84 6.98
C SER A 84 -5.33 -2.45 6.64
N GLN A 85 -6.14 -3.41 6.19
CA GLN A 85 -7.55 -3.21 5.94
C GLN A 85 -8.37 -3.93 7.02
N LEU A 86 -9.31 -3.24 7.64
CA LEU A 86 -10.23 -3.76 8.64
C LEU A 86 -11.68 -3.48 8.27
N LYS A 87 -12.59 -4.36 8.65
CA LYS A 87 -14.03 -4.08 8.62
C LYS A 87 -14.41 -3.27 9.85
N PHE A 88 -15.34 -2.35 9.66
CA PHE A 88 -16.03 -1.69 10.77
C PHE A 88 -16.92 -2.68 11.51
N ASN A 89 -17.79 -3.38 10.78
CA ASN A 89 -18.66 -4.44 11.27
C ASN A 89 -18.75 -5.60 10.27
N GLU A 90 -19.27 -6.76 10.68
CA GLU A 90 -19.43 -7.92 9.79
C GLU A 90 -20.30 -7.61 8.55
N ASN A 91 -21.23 -6.66 8.69
CA ASN A 91 -22.21 -6.26 7.68
C ASN A 91 -21.73 -5.15 6.74
N ASP A 92 -20.57 -4.55 6.98
CA ASP A 92 -20.08 -3.46 6.14
C ASP A 92 -19.48 -3.98 4.82
N LEU A 93 -19.83 -3.28 3.74
CA LEU A 93 -19.42 -3.62 2.38
C LEU A 93 -18.02 -3.08 2.04
N GLU A 94 -17.55 -2.03 2.74
CA GLU A 94 -16.27 -1.37 2.49
C GLU A 94 -15.29 -1.62 3.65
N MET A 95 -14.07 -2.02 3.32
CA MET A 95 -12.96 -2.12 4.27
C MET A 95 -12.35 -0.73 4.48
N GLY A 96 -12.01 -0.39 5.72
CA GLY A 96 -11.25 0.81 6.07
C GLY A 96 -9.76 0.54 6.25
N TYR A 97 -8.92 1.52 5.95
CA TYR A 97 -7.48 1.48 6.18
C TYR A 97 -7.13 1.85 7.62
N VAL A 98 -6.21 1.11 8.22
CA VAL A 98 -5.61 1.44 9.52
C VAL A 98 -4.10 1.47 9.42
N LEU A 99 -3.48 2.21 10.34
CA LEU A 99 -2.04 2.21 10.52
C LEU A 99 -1.56 0.84 11.02
N THR A 100 -0.32 0.53 10.69
CA THR A 100 0.47 -0.52 11.34
C THR A 100 1.55 0.15 12.19
N ASP A 101 2.31 -0.62 12.96
CA ASP A 101 3.47 -0.09 13.68
C ASP A 101 4.43 0.66 12.75
N ALA A 102 4.61 0.17 11.51
CA ALA A 102 5.50 0.78 10.53
C ALA A 102 5.02 2.16 10.05
N SER A 103 3.72 2.34 9.77
CA SER A 103 3.20 3.67 9.40
C SER A 103 2.98 4.60 10.59
N THR A 104 2.86 4.06 11.80
CA THR A 104 2.83 4.88 13.03
C THR A 104 4.12 5.66 13.21
N LEU A 105 5.27 5.10 12.80
CA LEU A 105 6.57 5.80 12.78
C LEU A 105 6.63 6.98 11.79
N LEU A 106 5.64 7.12 10.90
CA LEU A 106 5.60 8.19 9.90
C LEU A 106 4.74 9.38 10.34
N LEU A 107 4.10 9.31 11.52
CA LEU A 107 3.31 10.41 12.06
C LEU A 107 4.20 11.59 12.42
N LYS A 108 3.72 12.80 12.17
CA LYS A 108 4.51 14.03 12.42
C LYS A 108 4.82 14.24 13.90
N ASP A 109 3.91 13.82 14.77
CA ASP A 109 4.04 13.92 16.22
C ASP A 109 4.68 12.66 16.83
N ASN A 110 5.22 11.75 16.01
CA ASN A 110 5.93 10.59 16.54
C ASN A 110 7.22 11.05 17.26
N PRO A 111 7.45 10.63 18.51
CA PRO A 111 8.59 11.09 19.30
C PRO A 111 9.94 10.43 18.94
N LEU A 112 9.96 9.45 18.02
CA LEU A 112 11.16 8.73 17.58
C LEU A 112 11.82 9.36 16.35
#